data_AF-A0A3D2SC26-F1
#
_entry.id   AF-A0A3D2SC26-F1
#
_cell.length_a   1.000
_cell.length_b   1.000
_cell.length_c   1.000
_cell.angle_alpha   90.00
_cell.angle_beta   90.00
_cell.angle_gamma   90.00
#
_symmetry.space_group_name_H-M   'P 1'
#
loop_
_entity.id
_entity.type
_entity.pdbx_description
1 polymer ?
#
loop_
_entity_poly.entity_id
_entity_poly.type
_entity_poly.pdbx_seq_one_letter_code
_entity_poly.pdbx_strand_id
1 'polypeptide(L)'
;MKKIGFLIVALLLTGGMAMAQGPRNGNKMNPKERAERMTERMAKEYSLNEAQKKDLLEANMAFTEKMANRAEDKKAEMEEVRKEMQNNRDAYDAKLKKILTEEQYAAYSKKQAERQKKMGDRGPRDGQRGNK
;
A
#
# COMPACT_ATOMS: atom_id res chain seq x y z
N MET A 1 25.25 26.46 -11.75
CA MET A 1 25.84 27.12 -10.56
C MET A 1 24.78 27.11 -9.47
N LYS A 2 24.99 26.82 -8.18
CA LYS A 2 26.07 26.32 -7.32
C LYS A 2 25.34 25.75 -6.09
N LYS A 3 25.92 24.73 -5.46
CA LYS A 3 25.40 24.01 -4.29
C LYS A 3 25.30 24.92 -3.06
N ILE A 4 24.22 24.80 -2.28
CA ILE A 4 24.06 25.24 -0.88
C ILE A 4 23.22 24.11 -0.26
N GLY A 5 23.51 23.42 0.83
CA GLY A 5 24.36 23.63 2.00
C GLY A 5 23.57 23.00 3.16
N PHE A 6 24.16 22.03 3.87
CA PHE A 6 23.55 21.17 4.89
C PHE A 6 23.07 21.89 6.17
N LEU A 7 22.13 21.25 6.89
CA LEU A 7 21.96 21.18 8.35
C LEU A 7 21.47 22.41 9.16
N ILE A 8 20.24 22.32 9.70
CA ILE A 8 19.93 22.66 11.10
C ILE A 8 19.00 21.58 11.70
N VAL A 9 19.51 20.90 12.72
CA VAL A 9 18.80 20.01 13.65
C VAL A 9 18.33 20.86 14.84
N ALA A 10 17.21 20.41 15.43
CA ALA A 10 16.69 20.72 16.77
C ALA A 10 15.50 21.70 16.81
N LEU A 11 14.30 21.15 17.02
CA LEU A 11 13.59 21.35 18.28
C LEU A 11 12.49 20.28 18.42
N LEU A 12 12.80 19.25 19.21
CA LEU A 12 11.82 18.36 19.83
C LEU A 12 11.17 19.10 21.02
N LEU A 13 9.95 18.66 21.33
CA LEU A 13 9.15 18.95 22.54
C LEU A 13 8.23 20.18 22.45
N THR A 14 6.97 19.95 22.08
CA THR A 14 5.81 20.05 22.99
C THR A 14 4.52 19.95 22.17
N GLY A 15 3.69 18.96 22.51
CA GLY A 15 2.43 18.73 21.81
C GLY A 15 2.07 17.26 21.89
N GLY A 16 1.58 16.83 23.04
CA GLY A 16 1.05 15.49 23.25
C GLY A 16 -0.11 15.22 22.30
N MET A 17 0.19 14.64 21.15
CA MET A 17 -0.80 13.85 20.42
C MET A 17 -0.81 12.48 21.10
N ALA A 18 -1.64 12.36 22.13
CA ALA A 18 -2.22 11.08 22.48
C ALA A 18 -2.96 10.59 21.23
N MET A 19 -2.28 9.84 20.37
CA MET A 19 -2.92 9.02 19.35
C MET A 19 -3.62 7.90 20.10
N ALA A 20 -4.79 8.21 20.64
CA ALA A 20 -5.77 7.25 21.10
C ALA A 20 -6.07 6.36 19.90
N GLN A 21 -5.40 5.19 19.84
CA GLN A 21 -5.85 4.08 19.01
C GLN A 21 -7.11 3.55 19.68
N GLY A 22 -8.22 4.29 19.52
CA GLY A 22 -9.55 3.73 19.73
C GLY A 22 -9.69 2.46 18.91
N PRO A 23 -10.58 1.53 19.28
CA PRO A 23 -10.75 0.28 18.55
C PRO A 23 -10.82 0.63 17.08
N ARG A 24 -9.86 0.13 16.29
CA ARG A 24 -9.94 0.16 14.84
C ARG A 24 -11.18 -0.65 14.53
N ASN A 25 -12.33 0.01 14.56
CA ASN A 25 -13.59 -0.49 14.06
C ASN A 25 -13.26 -0.68 12.59
N GLY A 26 -12.85 -1.90 12.26
CA GLY A 26 -12.39 -2.30 10.95
C GLY A 26 -13.63 -2.27 10.09
N ASN A 27 -14.01 -1.07 9.66
CA ASN A 27 -14.98 -0.91 8.61
C ASN A 27 -14.34 -1.66 7.44
N LYS A 28 -14.81 -2.89 7.22
CA LYS A 28 -14.38 -3.74 6.12
C LYS A 28 -14.87 -3.00 4.89
N MET A 29 -14.04 -2.10 4.40
CA MET A 29 -14.30 -1.37 3.18
C MET A 29 -14.62 -2.41 2.11
N ASN A 30 -15.78 -2.27 1.48
CA ASN A 30 -16.21 -3.16 0.42
C ASN A 30 -15.10 -3.20 -0.67
N PRO A 31 -14.80 -4.37 -1.26
CA PRO A 31 -13.80 -4.51 -2.34
C PRO A 31 -13.88 -3.44 -3.42
N LYS A 32 -15.10 -3.02 -3.79
CA LYS A 32 -15.33 -1.97 -4.80
C LYS A 32 -14.84 -0.60 -4.32
N GLU A 33 -15.26 -0.16 -3.14
CA GLU A 33 -14.84 1.13 -2.56
C GLU A 33 -13.31 1.15 -2.36
N ARG A 34 -12.73 0.00 -2.00
CA ARG A 34 -11.28 -0.15 -1.89
C ARG A 34 -10.59 0.04 -3.25
N ALA A 35 -11.16 -0.53 -4.31
CA ALA A 35 -10.62 -0.41 -5.66
C ALA A 35 -10.71 1.05 -6.16
N GLU A 36 -11.83 1.72 -5.95
CA GLU A 36 -12.03 3.14 -6.30
C GLU A 36 -10.99 4.02 -5.60
N ARG A 37 -10.85 3.89 -4.27
CA ARG A 37 -9.86 4.65 -3.50
C ARG A 37 -8.42 4.36 -3.93
N MET A 38 -8.08 3.11 -4.26
CA MET A 38 -6.77 2.77 -4.80
C MET A 38 -6.51 3.47 -6.13
N THR A 39 -7.53 3.49 -7.00
CA THR A 39 -7.49 4.13 -8.32
C THR A 39 -7.31 5.63 -8.17
N GLU A 40 -8.15 6.31 -7.41
CA GLU A 40 -8.08 7.77 -7.19
C GLU A 40 -6.71 8.19 -6.63
N ARG A 41 -6.19 7.43 -5.67
CA ARG A 41 -4.87 7.72 -5.09
C ARG A 41 -3.78 7.62 -6.14
N MET A 42 -3.74 6.53 -6.91
CA MET A 42 -2.73 6.33 -7.96
C MET A 42 -2.89 7.34 -9.10
N ALA A 43 -4.13 7.65 -9.47
CA ALA A 43 -4.48 8.66 -10.45
C ALA A 43 -3.89 10.02 -10.09
N LYS A 44 -4.05 10.44 -8.84
CA LYS A 44 -3.49 11.69 -8.32
C LYS A 44 -1.98 11.64 -8.20
N GLU A 45 -1.44 10.51 -7.75
CA GLU A 45 -0.03 10.37 -7.40
C GLU A 45 0.90 10.27 -8.62
N TYR A 46 0.39 9.68 -9.71
CA TYR A 46 1.14 9.47 -10.96
C TYR A 46 0.54 10.24 -12.14
N SER A 47 -0.38 11.17 -11.87
CA SER A 47 -1.03 12.03 -12.87
C SER A 47 -1.61 11.22 -14.03
N LEU A 48 -2.38 10.17 -13.72
CA LEU A 48 -2.94 9.27 -14.73
C LEU A 48 -4.02 9.98 -15.54
N ASN A 49 -4.07 9.70 -16.85
CA ASN A 49 -5.16 10.15 -17.71
C ASN A 49 -6.43 9.29 -17.54
N GLU A 50 -7.56 9.72 -18.10
CA GLU A 50 -8.85 9.04 -17.93
C GLU A 50 -8.86 7.58 -18.43
N ALA A 51 -8.17 7.29 -19.54
CA ALA A 51 -8.05 5.93 -20.04
C ALA A 51 -7.29 5.03 -19.04
N GLN A 52 -6.14 5.51 -18.56
CA GLN A 52 -5.35 4.81 -17.55
C GLN A 52 -6.11 4.61 -16.24
N LYS A 53 -6.90 5.61 -15.80
CA LYS A 53 -7.74 5.49 -14.60
C LYS A 53 -8.78 4.40 -14.75
N LYS A 54 -9.44 4.31 -15.92
CA LYS A 54 -10.45 3.28 -16.20
C LYS A 54 -9.84 1.88 -16.16
N ASP A 55 -8.72 1.67 -16.84
CA ASP A 55 -8.04 0.37 -16.87
C ASP A 55 -7.48 0.00 -15.48
N LEU A 56 -7.00 1.00 -14.75
CA LEU A 56 -6.52 0.83 -13.38
C LEU A 56 -7.66 0.45 -12.43
N LEU A 57 -8.86 1.01 -12.60
CA LEU A 57 -10.02 0.65 -11.79
C LEU A 57 -10.36 -0.84 -11.96
N GLU A 58 -10.39 -1.33 -13.20
CA GLU A 58 -10.64 -2.75 -13.48
C GLU A 58 -9.55 -3.65 -12.86
N ALA A 59 -8.27 -3.27 -13.01
CA ALA A 59 -7.17 -3.99 -12.40
C ALA A 59 -7.28 -4.00 -10.86
N ASN A 60 -7.69 -2.88 -10.26
CA ASN A 60 -7.89 -2.76 -8.82
C ASN A 60 -9.08 -3.56 -8.31
N MET A 61 -10.20 -3.60 -9.04
CA MET A 61 -11.37 -4.41 -8.66
C MET A 61 -11.01 -5.89 -8.63
N ALA A 62 -10.39 -6.40 -9.70
CA ALA A 62 -9.96 -7.79 -9.74
C ALA A 62 -8.97 -8.14 -8.60
N PHE A 63 -8.07 -7.20 -8.27
CA PHE A 63 -7.13 -7.38 -7.17
C PHE A 63 -7.81 -7.37 -5.80
N THR A 64 -8.74 -6.44 -5.54
CA THR A 64 -9.41 -6.33 -4.24
C THR A 64 -10.42 -7.43 -4.00
N GLU A 65 -11.12 -7.91 -5.03
CA GLU A 65 -12.02 -9.07 -4.97
C GLU A 65 -11.26 -10.33 -4.58
N LYS A 66 -10.13 -10.63 -5.24
CA LYS A 66 -9.27 -11.78 -4.88
C LYS A 66 -8.81 -11.72 -3.42
N MET A 67 -8.45 -10.53 -2.95
CA MET A 67 -8.04 -10.32 -1.56
C MET A 67 -9.19 -10.51 -0.57
N ALA A 68 -10.42 -10.17 -0.97
CA ALA A 68 -11.61 -10.26 -0.12
C ALA A 68 -12.11 -11.70 0.00
N ASN A 69 -12.24 -12.41 -1.13
CA ASN A 69 -12.60 -13.83 -1.15
C ASN A 69 -11.62 -14.64 -0.29
N ARG A 70 -10.33 -14.27 -0.33
CA ARG A 70 -9.32 -14.92 0.51
C ARG A 70 -9.45 -14.61 2.00
N ALA A 71 -9.86 -13.40 2.38
CA ALA A 71 -10.07 -13.04 3.78
C ALA A 71 -11.22 -13.84 4.44
N GLU A 72 -12.11 -14.41 3.63
CA GLU A 72 -13.19 -15.30 4.08
C GLU A 72 -12.71 -16.74 4.29
N ASP A 73 -11.69 -17.17 3.54
CA ASP A 73 -11.06 -18.49 3.69
C ASP A 73 -10.03 -18.51 4.84
N LYS A 74 -10.53 -18.71 6.06
CA LYS A 74 -9.74 -18.75 7.28
C LYS A 74 -8.98 -20.06 7.52
N LYS A 75 -9.13 -21.07 6.66
CA LYS A 75 -8.63 -22.43 6.91
C LYS A 75 -7.33 -22.77 6.18
N ALA A 76 -6.90 -21.93 5.25
CA ALA A 76 -5.76 -22.28 4.42
C ALA A 76 -4.41 -22.11 5.12
N GLU A 77 -3.45 -22.94 4.68
CA GLU A 77 -2.11 -22.93 5.22
C GLU A 77 -1.37 -21.63 4.93
N MET A 78 -0.60 -21.15 5.90
CA MET A 78 0.11 -19.87 5.82
C MET A 78 1.07 -19.79 4.62
N GLU A 79 1.69 -20.91 4.23
CA GLU A 79 2.57 -20.96 3.07
C GLU A 79 1.79 -20.79 1.75
N GLU A 80 0.65 -21.46 1.61
CA GLU A 80 -0.22 -21.32 0.45
C GLU A 80 -0.78 -19.91 0.35
N VAL A 81 -1.23 -19.34 1.47
CA VAL A 81 -1.66 -17.93 1.55
C VAL A 81 -0.53 -17.02 1.06
N ARG A 82 0.72 -17.25 1.48
CA ARG A 82 1.85 -16.41 1.07
C ARG A 82 2.12 -16.51 -0.43
N LYS A 83 2.13 -17.73 -0.99
CA LYS A 83 2.36 -17.98 -2.42
C LYS A 83 1.25 -17.36 -3.27
N GLU A 84 -0.01 -17.57 -2.91
CA GLU A 84 -1.15 -17.01 -3.62
C GLU A 84 -1.13 -15.48 -3.61
N MET A 85 -0.83 -14.88 -2.46
CA MET A 85 -0.70 -13.43 -2.32
C MET A 85 0.45 -12.86 -3.15
N GLN A 86 1.56 -13.59 -3.28
CA GLN A 86 2.65 -13.22 -4.16
C GLN A 86 2.21 -13.27 -5.63
N ASN A 87 1.59 -14.38 -6.05
CA ASN A 87 1.07 -14.53 -7.41
C ASN A 87 0.06 -13.43 -7.77
N ASN A 88 -0.83 -13.07 -6.84
CA ASN A 88 -1.81 -12.01 -7.06
C ASN A 88 -1.14 -10.63 -7.19
N ARG A 89 -0.06 -10.38 -6.45
CA ARG A 89 0.73 -9.15 -6.58
C ARG A 89 1.48 -9.10 -7.91
N ASP A 90 2.10 -10.19 -8.33
CA ASP A 90 2.86 -10.27 -9.56
C ASP A 90 1.95 -10.10 -10.79
N ALA A 91 0.77 -10.73 -10.77
CA ALA A 91 -0.25 -10.55 -11.80
C ALA A 91 -0.78 -9.11 -11.86
N TYR A 92 -0.97 -8.47 -10.71
CA TYR A 92 -1.39 -7.08 -10.63
C TYR A 92 -0.31 -6.13 -11.15
N ASP A 93 0.96 -6.35 -10.78
CA ASP A 93 2.09 -5.57 -11.27
C ASP A 93 2.27 -5.68 -12.80
N ALA A 94 2.09 -6.88 -13.35
CA ALA A 94 2.10 -7.09 -14.80
C ALA A 94 0.98 -6.30 -15.51
N LYS A 95 -0.19 -6.13 -14.89
CA LYS A 95 -1.25 -5.24 -15.42
C LYS A 95 -0.85 -3.78 -15.31
N LEU A 96 -0.29 -3.36 -14.18
CA LEU A 96 0.17 -1.98 -13.98
C LEU A 96 1.20 -1.56 -15.03
N LYS A 97 2.15 -2.43 -15.37
CA LYS A 97 3.17 -2.15 -16.39
C LYS A 97 2.59 -1.92 -17.80
N LYS A 98 1.39 -2.43 -18.09
CA LYS A 98 0.67 -2.20 -19.36
C LYS A 98 -0.15 -0.90 -19.34
N ILE A 99 -0.65 -0.51 -18.16
CA ILE A 99 -1.52 0.67 -17.98
C ILE A 99 -0.69 1.95 -17.84
N LEU A 100 0.41 1.87 -17.09
CA LEU A 100 1.27 3.00 -16.79
C LEU A 100 2.30 3.21 -17.89
N THR A 101 2.68 4.47 -18.13
CA THR A 101 3.88 4.77 -18.90
C THR A 101 5.12 4.29 -18.16
N GLU A 102 6.24 4.17 -18.88
CA GLU A 102 7.51 3.76 -18.28
C GLU A 102 7.93 4.68 -17.10
N GLU A 103 7.78 5.99 -17.28
CA GLU A 103 8.08 6.99 -16.24
C GLU A 103 7.17 6.84 -15.01
N GLN A 104 5.85 6.65 -15.23
CA GLN A 104 4.88 6.46 -14.15
C GLN A 104 5.14 5.16 -13.39
N TYR A 105 5.45 4.08 -14.10
CA TYR A 105 5.76 2.78 -13.51
C TYR A 105 7.09 2.82 -12.75
N ALA A 106 8.10 3.55 -13.23
CA ALA A 106 9.35 3.76 -12.51
C ALA A 106 9.13 4.52 -11.19
N ALA A 107 8.31 5.59 -11.21
CA ALA A 107 7.93 6.32 -10.01
C ALA A 107 7.16 5.44 -9.01
N TYR A 108 6.22 4.63 -9.51
CA TYR A 108 5.49 3.65 -8.72
C TYR A 108 6.42 2.64 -8.05
N SER A 109 7.31 2.02 -8.83
CA SER A 109 8.26 1.00 -8.37
C SER A 109 9.18 1.54 -7.29
N LYS A 110 9.70 2.76 -7.47
CA LYS A 110 10.54 3.43 -6.47
C LYS A 110 9.78 3.60 -5.15
N LYS A 111 8.53 4.07 -5.19
CA LYS A 111 7.74 4.26 -3.97
C LYS A 111 7.39 2.94 -3.28
N GLN A 112 7.15 1.88 -4.06
CA GLN A 112 6.92 0.54 -3.52
C GLN A 112 8.16 0.02 -2.80
N ALA A 113 9.35 0.18 -3.38
CA ALA A 113 10.61 -0.17 -2.74
C ALA A 113 10.85 0.63 -1.45
N GLU A 114 10.57 1.93 -1.44
CA GLU A 114 10.66 2.77 -0.23
C GLU A 114 9.70 2.33 0.88
N ARG A 115 8.47 1.96 0.52
CA ARG A 115 7.49 1.41 1.48
C ARG A 115 7.97 0.07 2.05
N GLN A 116 8.55 -0.78 1.21
CA GLN A 116 9.08 -2.07 1.64
C GLN A 116 10.28 -1.91 2.59
N LYS A 117 11.21 -0.99 2.29
CA LYS A 117 12.31 -0.63 3.20
C LYS A 117 11.78 -0.14 4.54
N LYS A 118 10.84 0.82 4.53
CA LYS A 118 10.21 1.32 5.76
C LYS A 118 9.46 0.26 6.57
N MET A 119 8.99 -0.81 5.93
CA MET A 119 8.39 -1.95 6.64
C MET A 119 9.46 -2.86 7.23
N GLY A 120 10.57 -3.10 6.51
CA GLY A 120 11.72 -3.85 7.01
C GLY A 120 12.41 -3.15 8.18
N ASP A 121 12.56 -1.83 8.11
CA ASP A 121 13.21 -1.00 9.14
C ASP A 121 12.36 -0.87 10.41
N ARG A 122 11.05 -1.16 10.35
CA ARG A 122 10.15 -1.11 11.52
C ARG A 122 10.26 -2.33 12.43
N GLY A 123 11.14 -3.28 12.11
CA GLY A 123 11.37 -4.50 12.88
C GLY A 123 10.12 -5.38 13.03
N PRO A 124 10.25 -6.61 13.55
CA PRO A 124 9.10 -7.28 14.15
C PRO A 124 8.52 -6.33 15.17
N ARG A 125 7.23 -6.02 15.05
CA ARG A 125 6.50 -5.29 16.08
C ARG A 125 6.55 -6.17 17.33
N ASP A 126 7.55 -5.95 18.18
CA ASP A 126 7.75 -6.71 19.41
C ASP A 126 6.40 -6.79 20.10
N GLY A 127 5.94 -8.03 20.25
CA GLY A 127 4.63 -8.32 20.77
C GLY A 127 4.53 -7.77 22.19
N GLN A 128 3.94 -6.60 22.36
CA GLN A 128 3.18 -6.29 23.57
C GLN A 128 1.87 -7.11 23.54
N ARG A 129 2.03 -8.44 23.54
CA ARG A 129 1.20 -9.37 24.30
C ARG A 129 1.93 -9.58 25.63
N GLY A 130 2.03 -8.50 26.41
CA GLY A 130 2.42 -8.61 27.80
C GLY A 130 1.20 -9.07 28.58
N ASN A 131 1.31 -10.27 29.16
CA ASN A 131 0.47 -10.74 30.25
C ASN A 131 0.12 -9.62 31.22
N LYS A 132 -1.17 -9.50 31.56
CA LYS A 132 -1.69 -9.39 32.92
C LYS A 132 -3.19 -9.64 32.90
#